data_AF-A0A918C1H1-F1
#
_entry.id   AF-A0A918C1H1-F1
#
_cell.length_a   1.000
_cell.length_b   1.000
_cell.length_c   1.000
_cell.angle_alpha   90.00
_cell.angle_beta   90.00
_cell.angle_gamma   90.00
#
_symmetry.space_group_name_H-M   'P 1'
#
loop_
_entity.id
_entity.type
_entity.pdbx_description
1 polymer ?
#
loop_
_entity_poly.entity_id
_entity_poly.type
_entity_poly.pdbx_seq_one_letter_code
_entity_poly.pdbx_strand_id
1 'polypeptide(L)' 'MTRPALTPDFLRKRNALWQQLRAQQPQEGAAGSPEFERLLAELSALIGWDRARILAGLGMHQEP' A
#
# COMPACT_ATOMS: atom_id res chain seq x y z
N MET A 1 -10.38 -0.71 19.57
CA MET A 1 -9.47 -0.37 18.45
C MET A 1 -9.62 1.11 18.15
N THR A 2 -8.62 1.93 18.51
CA THR A 2 -8.66 3.39 18.34
C THR A 2 -8.40 3.73 16.88
N ARG A 3 -9.36 4.39 16.22
CA ARG A 3 -9.16 4.89 14.85
C ARG A 3 -8.04 5.94 14.91
N PRO A 4 -6.95 5.82 14.12
CA PRO A 4 -5.88 6.80 14.17
C PRO A 4 -6.48 8.19 13.88
N ALA A 5 -6.12 9.18 14.68
CA ALA A 5 -6.46 10.56 14.36
C ALA A 5 -5.89 10.87 12.98
N LEU A 6 -6.73 11.40 12.08
CA LEU A 6 -6.35 11.78 10.71
C LEU A 6 -5.47 13.04 10.74
N THR A 7 -4.34 12.97 11.41
CA THR A 7 -3.40 14.08 11.51
C THR A 7 -2.78 14.35 10.14
N PRO A 8 -2.30 15.57 9.90
CA PRO A 8 -1.58 15.89 8.66
C PRO A 8 -0.40 14.95 8.40
N ASP A 9 0.28 14.49 9.46
CA ASP A 9 1.40 13.57 9.37
C ASP A 9 0.97 12.16 8.91
N PHE A 10 -0.11 11.64 9.49
CA PHE A 10 -0.71 10.37 9.06
C PHE A 10 -1.10 10.41 7.57
N LEU A 11 -1.76 11.48 7.15
CA LEU A 11 -2.18 11.66 5.75
C LEU A 11 -0.98 11.76 4.80
N ARG A 12 0.06 12.50 5.19
CA ARG A 12 1.33 12.59 4.43
C ARG A 12 1.97 11.22 4.27
N LYS A 13 2.14 10.46 5.35
CA LYS A 13 2.73 9.11 5.32
C LYS A 13 1.91 8.16 4.44
N ARG A 14 0.59 8.12 4.62
CA ARG A 14 -0.31 7.29 3.81
C ARG A 14 -0.19 7.62 2.32
N ASN A 15 -0.22 8.91 1.97
CA ASN A 15 -0.14 9.32 0.56
C ASN A 15 1.24 9.00 -0.04
N ALA A 16 2.32 9.18 0.70
CA ALA A 16 3.67 8.84 0.26
C ALA A 16 3.83 7.34 -0.02
N LEU A 17 3.26 6.47 0.81
CA LEU A 17 3.26 5.02 0.59
C LEU A 17 2.46 4.64 -0.66
N TRP A 18 1.27 5.22 -0.86
CA TRP A 18 0.49 5.01 -2.07
C TRP A 18 1.22 5.45 -3.34
N GLN A 19 1.93 6.58 -3.30
CA GLN A 19 2.70 7.04 -4.45
C GLN A 19 3.86 6.11 -4.78
N GLN A 20 4.60 5.64 -3.77
CA GLN A 20 5.71 4.69 -3.99
C GLN A 20 5.21 3.37 -4.58
N LEU A 21 4.10 2.82 -4.08
CA LEU A 21 3.49 1.60 -4.64
C LEU A 21 3.09 1.78 -6.11
N ARG A 22 2.48 2.91 -6.46
CA ARG A 22 2.11 3.22 -7.86
C ARG A 22 3.32 3.44 -8.76
N ALA A 23 4.39 4.03 -8.23
CA ALA A 23 5.63 4.26 -8.98
C ALA A 23 6.39 2.96 -9.27
N GLN A 24 6.20 1.92 -8.46
CA GLN A 24 6.76 0.58 -8.68
C GLN A 24 5.89 -0.28 -9.63
N GLN A 25 4.59 0.03 -9.74
CA GLN A 25 3.65 -0.65 -10.65
C GLN A 25 4.04 -0.76 -12.14
N PRO A 26 4.69 0.23 -12.80
CA PRO A 26 4.96 0.17 -14.23
C PRO A 26 6.02 -0.86 -14.64
N GLN A 27 6.65 -1.55 -13.68
CA GLN A 27 7.50 -2.70 -14.00
C GLN A 27 6.63 -3.96 -14.01
N GLU A 28 6.50 -4.60 -15.18
CA GLU A 28 5.87 -5.93 -15.26
C GLU A 28 6.56 -6.87 -14.26
N GLY A 29 5.77 -7.47 -13.35
CA GLY A 29 6.29 -8.31 -12.28
C GLY A 29 6.73 -7.59 -11.00
N ALA A 30 6.44 -6.29 -10.83
CA ALA A 30 6.72 -5.58 -9.57
C ALA A 30 5.99 -6.16 -8.36
N ALA A 31 4.82 -6.78 -8.57
CA ALA A 31 4.12 -7.55 -7.55
C ALA A 31 4.96 -8.78 -7.17
N GLY A 32 5.61 -8.72 -6.01
CA GLY A 32 6.55 -9.73 -5.53
C GLY A 32 7.99 -9.24 -5.39
N SER A 33 8.30 -8.01 -5.81
CA SER A 33 9.60 -7.41 -5.48
C SER A 33 9.71 -7.20 -3.95
N PRO A 34 10.90 -7.37 -3.35
CA PRO A 34 11.07 -7.21 -1.91
C PRO A 34 10.75 -5.78 -1.43
N GLU A 35 11.02 -4.78 -2.28
CA GLU A 35 10.69 -3.39 -2.00
C GLU A 35 9.17 -3.14 -2.05
N PHE A 36 8.48 -3.72 -3.03
CA PHE A 36 7.04 -3.63 -3.17
C PHE A 36 6.31 -4.29 -1.99
N GLU A 37 6.70 -5.51 -1.61
CA GLU A 37 6.12 -6.22 -0.47
C GLU A 37 6.40 -5.49 0.86
N ARG A 38 7.57 -4.85 1.00
CA ARG A 38 7.86 -3.99 2.16
C ARG A 38 6.91 -2.80 2.22
N LEU A 39 6.70 -2.10 1.10
CA LEU A 39 5.79 -0.95 1.04
C LEU A 39 4.33 -1.36 1.32
N LEU A 40 3.91 -2.54 0.83
CA LEU A 40 2.61 -3.13 1.16
C LEU A 40 2.45 -3.38 2.66
N ALA A 41 3.46 -3.99 3.30
CA ALA A 41 3.43 -4.26 4.73
C ALA A 41 3.39 -2.96 5.56
N GLU A 42 4.17 -1.95 5.18
CA GLU A 42 4.15 -0.64 5.85
C GLU A 42 2.80 0.06 5.71
N LEU A 43 2.19 0.03 4.52
CA LEU A 43 0.86 0.59 4.31
C LEU A 43 -0.22 -0.18 5.06
N SER A 44 -0.16 -1.52 5.03
CA SER A 44 -1.05 -2.42 5.76
C SER A 44 -1.04 -2.12 7.26
N ALA A 45 0.14 -2.02 7.87
CA ALA A 45 0.29 -1.68 9.28
C ALA A 45 -0.25 -0.27 9.59
N LEU A 46 -0.12 0.68 8.66
CA LEU A 46 -0.58 2.05 8.84
C LEU A 46 -2.11 2.19 8.80
N ILE A 47 -2.78 1.54 7.85
CA ILE A 47 -4.23 1.73 7.60
C ILE A 47 -5.10 0.54 8.02
N GLY A 48 -4.49 -0.57 8.45
CA GLY A 48 -5.18 -1.79 8.88
C GLY A 48 -5.86 -2.55 7.73
N TRP A 49 -5.40 -2.38 6.50
CA TRP A 49 -5.93 -3.10 5.34
C TRP A 49 -5.08 -4.34 5.06
N ASP A 50 -5.72 -5.43 4.65
CA ASP A 50 -5.01 -6.61 4.15
C ASP A 50 -4.41 -6.36 2.76
N ARG A 51 -3.49 -7.24 2.38
CA ARG A 51 -2.77 -7.18 1.10
C ARG A 51 -3.72 -7.11 -0.10
N ALA A 52 -4.75 -7.95 -0.13
CA ALA A 52 -5.66 -8.02 -1.28
C ALA A 52 -6.43 -6.71 -1.46
N ARG A 53 -6.87 -6.06 -0.37
CA ARG A 53 -7.50 -4.72 -0.45
C ARG A 53 -6.56 -3.64 -0.95
N ILE A 54 -5.30 -3.66 -0.53
CA ILE A 54 -4.31 -2.67 -0.99
C ILE A 54 -4.04 -2.88 -2.48
N LEU A 55 -3.85 -4.13 -2.91
CA LEU A 55 -3.67 -4.48 -4.33
C LEU A 55 -4.87 -4.06 -5.17
N ALA A 56 -6.09 -4.31 -4.71
CA ALA A 56 -7.30 -3.84 -5.39
C ALA A 56 -7.33 -2.30 -5.51
N GLY A 57 -6.85 -1.58 -4.49
CA GLY A 57 -6.67 -0.12 -4.53
C GLY A 57 -5.59 0.39 -5.50
N LEU A 58 -4.68 -0.50 -5.94
CA LEU A 58 -3.73 -0.28 -7.03
C LEU A 58 -4.30 -0.72 -8.40
N GLY A 59 -5.52 -1.25 -8.46
CA GLY A 59 -6.09 -1.84 -9.67
C GLY A 59 -5.52 -3.22 -10.01
N MET A 60 -4.81 -3.85 -9.08
CA MET A 60 -4.32 -5.22 -9.22
C MET A 60 -5.36 -6.18 -8.62
N HIS A 61 -5.78 -7.15 -9.42
CA HIS A 61 -6.59 -8.26 -8.95
C HIS A 61 -5.66 -9.46 -8.83
N GLN A 62 -5.57 -10.07 -7.64
CA GLN A 62 -5.07 -11.43 -7.56
C GLN A 62 -6.07 -12.29 -8.33
N GLU A 63 -5.62 -12.87 -9.44
CA GLU A 63 -6.38 -13.95 -10.08
C GLU A 63 -6.57 -15.10 -9.06
N PRO A 64 -7.72 -15.78 -9.10
CA PRO A 64 -8.06 -16.85 -8.16
C PRO A 64 -7.14 -18.07 -8.27
#